data_AF-S5VSU5-F1
#
_entry.id   AF-S5VSU5-F1
#
_cell.length_a   1.000
_cell.length_b   1.000
_cell.length_c   1.000
_cell.angle_alpha   90.00
_cell.angle_beta   90.00
_cell.angle_gamma   90.00
#
_symmetry.space_group_name_H-M   'P 1'
#
loop_
_entity.id
_entity.type
_entity.pdbx_description
1 polymer ?
#
loop_
_entity_poly.entity_id
_entity_poly.type
_entity_poly.pdbx_seq_one_letter_code
_entity_poly.pdbx_strand_id
1 'polypeptide(L)' 'MRPPQPEWLIQHGLNRSNIDAVHTGDCWAAAKSGRCRPATREQALDALRRQVPACVHCRPDTALGIPD' A
#
# COMPACT_ATOMS: atom_id res chain seq x y z
N MET A 1 3.95 12.09 -21.78
CA MET A 1 3.55 10.72 -21.36
C MET A 1 3.21 10.76 -19.89
N ARG A 2 2.09 10.16 -19.45
CA ARG A 2 1.77 10.02 -18.01
C ARG A 2 2.54 8.80 -17.48
N PRO A 3 3.21 8.89 -16.32
CA PRO A 3 3.84 7.72 -15.72
C PRO A 3 2.81 6.60 -15.54
N PRO A 4 3.21 5.32 -15.65
CA PRO A 4 2.32 4.21 -15.37
C PRO A 4 1.72 4.38 -13.97
N GLN A 5 0.48 3.91 -13.81
CA GLN A 5 -0.13 3.93 -12.49
C GLN A 5 0.71 3.09 -11.54
N PRO A 6 0.97 3.58 -10.31
CA PRO A 6 1.73 2.81 -9.34
C PRO A 6 0.95 1.56 -8.98
N GLU A 7 1.59 0.40 -9.06
CA GLU A 7 0.97 -0.89 -8.71
C GLU A 7 0.78 -1.06 -7.20
N TRP A 8 1.47 -0.26 -6.38
CA TRP A 8 1.43 -0.32 -4.93
C TRP A 8 1.31 1.08 -4.33
N LEU A 9 0.56 1.15 -3.24
CA LEU A 9 0.28 2.38 -2.52
C LEU A 9 0.50 2.15 -1.02
N ILE A 10 1.19 3.07 -0.39
CA ILE A 10 1.39 3.09 1.07
C ILE A 10 0.55 4.22 1.65
N GLN A 11 -0.38 3.87 2.54
CA GLN A 11 -1.20 4.83 3.27
C GLN A 11 -0.44 5.31 4.50
N HIS A 12 -0.25 6.62 4.61
CA HIS A 12 0.31 7.24 5.80
C HIS A 12 -0.82 7.69 6.74
N GLY A 13 -0.54 7.57 8.04
CA GLY A 13 -1.41 8.08 9.08
C GLY A 13 -1.39 9.60 9.18
N LEU A 14 -2.07 10.13 10.19
CA LEU A 14 -2.06 11.57 10.49
C LEU A 14 -0.65 12.08 10.80
N ASN A 15 0.15 11.24 11.46
CA ASN A 15 1.59 11.42 11.49
C ASN A 15 2.20 10.85 10.21
N ARG A 16 2.86 11.69 9.41
CA ARG A 16 3.49 11.28 8.14
C ARG A 16 4.56 10.19 8.32
N SER A 17 5.10 10.03 9.52
CA SER A 17 6.07 8.98 9.83
C SER A 17 5.42 7.63 10.10
N ASN A 18 4.10 7.59 10.39
CA ASN A 18 3.37 6.35 10.62
C ASN A 18 2.80 5.82 9.31
N ILE A 19 3.01 4.53 9.07
CA ILE A 19 2.40 3.82 7.95
C ILE A 19 1.18 3.08 8.49
N ASP A 20 0.00 3.46 7.99
CA ASP A 20 -1.26 2.88 8.45
C ASP A 20 -1.62 1.61 7.69
N ALA A 21 -1.36 1.54 6.38
CA ALA A 21 -1.68 0.35 5.59
C ALA A 21 -0.93 0.29 4.25
N VAL A 22 -0.76 -0.94 3.73
CA VAL A 22 -0.32 -1.20 2.35
C VAL A 22 -1.53 -1.49 1.48
N HIS A 23 -1.50 -1.08 0.21
CA HIS A 23 -2.55 -1.26 -0.78
C HIS A 23 -1.99 -1.60 -2.18
N THR A 24 -2.81 -2.23 -3.02
CA THR A 24 -2.60 -2.25 -4.49
C THR A 24 -2.93 -0.90 -5.11
N GLY A 25 -2.41 -0.66 -6.31
CA GLY A 25 -2.59 0.56 -7.10
C GLY A 25 -4.03 0.88 -7.47
N ASP A 26 -4.81 -0.18 -7.67
CA ASP A 26 -6.24 -0.18 -8.02
C ASP A 26 -7.17 -0.11 -6.81
N CYS A 27 -6.65 0.02 -5.58
CA CYS A 27 -7.47 0.01 -4.37
C CYS A 27 -8.39 1.24 -4.24
N TRP A 28 -9.70 1.01 -4.19
CA TRP A 28 -10.70 2.07 -4.02
C TRP A 28 -10.54 2.87 -2.71
N ALA A 29 -10.00 2.24 -1.65
CA ALA A 29 -9.92 2.81 -0.32
C ALA A 29 -8.71 3.73 -0.24
N ALA A 30 -7.62 3.33 -0.90
CA ALA A 30 -6.46 4.16 -1.12
C ALA A 30 -6.83 5.42 -1.92
N ALA A 31 -7.63 5.26 -2.98
CA ALA A 31 -8.11 6.39 -3.80
C ALA A 31 -8.95 7.40 -3.00
N LYS A 32 -9.79 6.95 -2.06
CA LYS A 32 -10.59 7.83 -1.20
C LYS A 32 -9.79 8.52 -0.09
N SER A 33 -8.69 7.93 0.35
CA SER A 33 -7.96 8.43 1.53
C SER A 33 -7.20 9.74 1.29
N GLY A 34 -6.67 9.97 0.08
CA GLY A 34 -5.78 11.11 -0.21
C GLY A 34 -4.41 11.09 0.52
N ARG A 35 -4.18 10.15 1.43
CA ARG A 35 -2.92 9.97 2.19
C ARG A 35 -2.05 8.84 1.68
N CYS A 36 -2.38 8.30 0.50
CA CYS A 36 -1.62 7.26 -0.14
C CYS A 36 -0.48 7.83 -0.97
N ARG A 37 0.67 7.17 -0.92
CA ARG A 37 1.86 7.49 -1.72
C ARG A 37 2.20 6.31 -2.62
N PRO A 38 2.60 6.56 -3.88
CA PRO A 38 3.11 5.51 -4.76
C PRO A 38 4.31 4.83 -4.12
N ALA A 39 4.33 3.50 -4.19
CA ALA A 39 5.40 2.68 -3.68
C ALA A 39 5.83 1.64 -4.72
N THR A 40 7.06 1.19 -4.63
CA THR A 40 7.53 0.02 -5.38
C THR A 40 7.04 -1.26 -4.73
N ARG A 41 7.07 -2.37 -5.49
CA ARG A 41 6.79 -3.72 -4.96
C ARG A 41 7.66 -4.04 -3.74
N GLU A 42 8.94 -3.68 -3.79
CA GLU A 42 9.89 -3.89 -2.69
C GLU A 42 9.55 -3.09 -1.44
N GLN A 43 9.11 -1.84 -1.60
CA GLN A 43 8.67 -1.00 -0.48
C GLN A 43 7.38 -1.54 0.16
N ALA A 44 6.43 -2.02 -0.65
CA ALA A 44 5.22 -2.66 -0.15
C ALA A 44 5.55 -3.93 0.64
N LEU A 45 6.47 -4.77 0.11
CA LEU A 45 6.97 -5.96 0.79
C LEU A 45 7.70 -5.62 2.11
N ASP A 46 8.58 -4.62 2.10
CA ASP A 46 9.29 -4.17 3.31
C ASP A 46 8.31 -3.64 4.37
N ALA A 47 7.30 -2.86 3.97
CA ALA A 47 6.26 -2.40 4.88
C ALA A 47 5.49 -3.56 5.53
N LEU A 48 5.06 -4.55 4.74
CA LEU A 48 4.41 -5.76 5.27
C LEU A 48 5.32 -6.53 6.23
N ARG A 49 6.62 -6.67 5.91
CA ARG A 49 7.61 -7.29 6.80
C ARG A 49 7.82 -6.52 8.11
N ARG A 50 7.64 -5.21 8.11
CA ARG A 50 7.66 -4.35 9.30
C ARG A 50 6.35 -4.38 10.09
N GLN A 51 5.47 -5.34 9.81
CA GLN A 51 4.16 -5.50 10.45
C GLN A 51 3.18 -4.34 10.17
N VAL A 52 3.38 -3.60 9.09
CA VAL A 52 2.33 -2.70 8.59
C VAL A 52 1.17 -3.55 8.11
N PRO A 53 -0.08 -3.25 8.51
CA PRO A 53 -1.21 -4.06 8.11
C PRO A 53 -1.48 -3.95 6.61
N ALA A 54 -1.84 -5.09 6.01
CA ALA A 54 -2.33 -5.14 4.65
C ALA A 54 -3.77 -4.63 4.59
N CYS A 55 -4.14 -3.89 3.55
CA CYS A 55 -5.52 -3.49 3.35
C CYS A 55 -6.41 -4.72 3.12
N VAL A 56 -7.41 -4.90 3.98
CA VAL A 56 -8.36 -6.01 3.90
C VAL A 56 -9.19 -6.03 2.62
N HIS A 57 -9.33 -4.90 1.92
CA HIS A 57 -10.15 -4.79 0.71
C HIS A 57 -9.41 -5.26 -0.56
N CYS A 58 -8.13 -4.94 -0.69
CA CYS A 58 -7.33 -5.31 -1.86
C CYS A 58 -6.30 -6.41 -1.60
N ARG A 59 -6.11 -6.82 -0.34
CA ARG A 59 -5.24 -7.94 0.09
C ARG A 59 -3.88 -7.93 -0.62
N PRO A 60 -3.10 -6.84 -0.47
CA PRO A 60 -1.80 -6.73 -1.14
C PRO A 60 -0.81 -7.80 -0.67
N ASP A 61 -0.97 -8.32 0.55
CA ASP A 61 -0.23 -9.47 1.09
C ASP A 61 -0.37 -10.69 0.17
N THR A 62 -1.60 -11.03 -0.20
CA THR A 62 -1.92 -12.16 -1.07
C THR A 62 -1.40 -11.92 -2.48
N ALA A 63 -1.55 -10.70 -3.01
CA ALA A 63 -1.01 -10.32 -4.31
C ALA A 63 0.54 -10.37 -4.35
N LEU A 64 1.19 -10.15 -3.20
CA LEU A 64 2.64 -10.25 -3.03
C LEU A 64 3.12 -11.66 -2.68
N GLY A 65 2.20 -12.60 -2.44
CA GLY A 65 2.51 -13.98 -2.04
C GLY A 65 2.97 -14.11 -0.58
N ILE A 66 2.61 -13.15 0.28
CA ILE A 66 2.78 -13.24 1.73
C ILE A 66 1.45 -13.70 2.31
N PRO A 67 1.28 -14.98 2.68
CA PRO A 67 0.15 -15.41 3.48
C PRO A 67 0.27 -14.82 4.90
N ASP A 68 -0.88 -14.56 5.52
CA ASP A 68 -1.03 -14.19 6.94
C ASP A 68 -0.33 -15.18 7.88
#